data_AF-A0A8W8NKP7-F1
#
_entry.id   AF-A0A8W8NKP7-F1
#
_cell.length_a   1.000
_cell.length_b   1.000
_cell.length_c   1.000
_cell.angle_alpha   90.00
_cell.angle_beta   90.00
_cell.angle_gamma   90.00
#
_symmetry.space_group_name_H-M   'P 1'
#
loop_
_entity.id
_entity.type
_entity.pdbx_description
1 polymer ?
#
loop_
_entity_poly.entity_id
_entity_poly.type
_entity_poly.pdbx_seq_one_letter_code
_entity_poly.pdbx_strand_id
1 'polypeptide(L)'
;MGGVDLSDKSLELYDPDIRSNKMWKRILFNLLLRVISNAYIIYRQNRGLRTKMNRMDFQMGVCLGLVGNFRQPRRLAGRPSLSAQARLTERHFIEQLDGRKRKVCVICKSKIRSWCASCGIGLCLKCFVTFHTTRQFEE
;
A
#
# COMPACT_ATOMS: atom_id res chain seq x y z
N MET A 1 -38.92 6.80 22.72
CA MET A 1 -38.64 7.13 21.31
C MET A 1 -37.25 7.71 21.24
N GLY A 2 -36.39 7.26 20.32
CA GLY A 2 -34.96 7.63 20.28
C GLY A 2 -34.00 6.49 19.93
N GLY A 3 -34.50 5.26 19.84
CA GLY A 3 -33.69 4.12 19.39
C GLY A 3 -33.16 4.29 17.96
N VAL A 4 -33.95 4.90 17.08
CA VAL A 4 -33.55 5.22 15.70
C VAL A 4 -32.43 6.26 15.69
N ASP A 5 -32.62 7.40 16.38
CA ASP A 5 -31.62 8.48 16.45
C ASP A 5 -30.30 8.01 17.08
N LEU A 6 -30.39 7.21 18.15
CA LEU A 6 -29.20 6.62 18.76
C LEU A 6 -28.49 5.65 17.81
N SER A 7 -29.25 4.88 17.04
CA SER A 7 -28.68 3.98 16.05
C SER A 7 -27.98 4.74 14.94
N ASP A 8 -28.59 5.79 14.40
CA ASP A 8 -28.03 6.61 13.32
C ASP A 8 -26.79 7.38 13.79
N LYS A 9 -26.81 7.98 14.98
CA LYS A 9 -25.62 8.57 15.61
C LYS A 9 -24.48 7.56 15.75
N SER A 10 -24.81 6.32 16.12
CA SER A 10 -23.81 5.27 16.25
C SER A 10 -23.24 4.81 14.90
N LEU A 11 -23.98 4.98 13.80
CA LEU A 11 -23.50 4.66 12.45
C LEU A 11 -22.62 5.80 11.92
N GLU A 12 -23.02 7.05 12.16
CA GLU A 12 -22.29 8.26 11.74
C GLU A 12 -20.84 8.28 12.25
N LEU A 13 -20.61 7.84 13.49
CA LEU A 13 -19.26 7.72 14.07
C LEU A 13 -18.31 6.78 13.29
N TYR A 14 -18.86 5.87 12.48
CA TYR A 14 -18.11 4.87 11.71
C TYR A 14 -18.37 5.00 10.21
N ASP A 15 -19.02 6.07 9.76
CA ASP A 15 -19.31 6.29 8.34
C ASP A 15 -18.00 6.59 7.60
N PRO A 16 -17.63 5.78 6.59
CA PRO A 16 -16.49 6.10 5.76
C PRO A 16 -16.93 7.22 4.82
N ASP A 17 -16.34 8.42 4.95
CA ASP A 17 -16.60 9.62 4.11
C ASP A 17 -16.25 9.39 2.62
N ILE A 18 -16.99 8.50 1.97
CA ILE A 18 -16.76 8.02 0.62
C ILE A 18 -17.45 8.98 -0.33
N ARG A 19 -16.66 9.84 -0.94
CA ARG A 19 -17.13 10.72 -2.00
C ARG A 19 -17.40 9.92 -3.27
N SER A 20 -18.67 9.78 -3.62
CA SER A 20 -19.07 9.23 -4.91
C SER A 20 -20.33 9.87 -5.45
N ASN A 21 -20.34 10.07 -6.78
CA ASN A 21 -21.49 10.52 -7.56
C ASN A 21 -22.50 9.39 -7.80
N LYS A 22 -22.10 8.13 -7.54
CA LYS A 22 -22.95 6.95 -7.74
C LYS A 22 -23.76 6.68 -6.47
N MET A 23 -25.08 6.96 -6.50
CA MET A 23 -25.97 6.78 -5.35
C MET A 23 -26.00 5.36 -4.79
N TRP A 24 -25.95 4.34 -5.65
CA TRP A 24 -25.94 2.94 -5.21
C TRP A 24 -24.76 2.60 -4.28
N LYS A 25 -23.62 3.30 -4.42
CA LYS A 25 -22.47 3.11 -3.51
C LYS A 25 -22.83 3.58 -2.11
N ARG A 26 -23.49 4.74 -1.98
CA ARG A 26 -23.93 5.28 -0.68
C ARG A 26 -24.88 4.31 0.01
N ILE A 27 -25.84 3.74 -0.74
CA ILE A 27 -26.77 2.73 -0.24
C ILE A 27 -26.02 1.48 0.22
N LEU A 28 -25.09 0.97 -0.59
CA LEU A 28 -24.31 -0.22 -0.27
C LEU A 28 -23.49 -0.04 1.02
N PHE A 29 -22.74 1.06 1.15
CA PHE A 29 -21.93 1.29 2.36
C PHE A 29 -22.80 1.52 3.60
N ASN A 30 -23.91 2.24 3.47
CA ASN A 30 -24.86 2.39 4.57
C ASN A 30 -25.43 1.03 5.02
N LEU A 31 -25.77 0.15 4.06
CA LEU A 31 -26.22 -1.21 4.35
C LEU A 31 -25.14 -2.01 5.09
N LEU A 32 -23.88 -1.96 4.64
CA LEU A 32 -22.77 -2.65 5.29
C LEU A 32 -22.56 -2.17 6.74
N LEU A 33 -22.63 -0.86 6.99
CA LEU A 33 -22.54 -0.31 8.35
C LEU A 33 -23.66 -0.82 9.26
N ARG A 34 -24.89 -0.87 8.75
CA ARG A 34 -26.05 -1.43 9.47
C ARG A 34 -25.88 -2.92 9.77
N VAL A 35 -25.41 -3.71 8.81
CA VAL A 35 -25.12 -5.14 8.99
C VAL A 35 -24.08 -5.35 10.09
N ILE A 36 -22.97 -4.60 10.06
CA ILE A 36 -21.91 -4.68 11.07
C ILE A 36 -22.43 -4.27 12.45
N SER A 37 -23.24 -3.22 12.53
CA SER A 37 -23.84 -2.75 13.79
C SER A 37 -24.76 -3.82 14.38
N ASN A 38 -25.63 -4.43 13.57
CA ASN A 38 -26.51 -5.52 14.00
C ASN A 38 -25.73 -6.77 14.44
N ALA A 39 -24.67 -7.13 13.70
CA ALA A 39 -23.78 -8.23 14.08
C ALA A 39 -23.11 -7.98 15.43
N TYR A 40 -22.70 -6.74 15.71
CA TYR A 40 -22.15 -6.36 17.01
C TYR A 40 -23.19 -6.46 18.14
N ILE A 41 -24.44 -6.10 17.90
CA ILE A 41 -25.53 -6.29 18.88
C ILE A 41 -25.69 -7.78 19.22
N ILE A 42 -25.75 -8.65 18.21
CA ILE A 42 -25.84 -10.10 18.39
C ILE A 42 -24.63 -10.63 19.18
N TYR A 43 -23.41 -10.21 18.80
CA TYR A 43 -22.18 -10.55 19.51
C TYR A 43 -22.25 -10.13 21.00
N ARG A 44 -22.74 -8.93 21.27
CA ARG A 44 -22.90 -8.40 22.64
C ARG A 44 -23.99 -9.12 23.43
N GLN A 45 -24.97 -9.72 22.78
CA GLN A 45 -26.01 -10.53 23.43
C GLN A 45 -25.57 -11.97 23.70
N ASN A 46 -24.50 -12.45 23.04
CA ASN A 46 -23.96 -13.78 23.28
C ASN A 46 -23.49 -13.94 24.74
N ARG A 47 -24.13 -14.86 25.47
CA ARG A 47 -23.83 -15.17 26.88
C ARG A 47 -22.66 -16.13 27.06
N GLY A 48 -22.21 -16.80 26.00
CA GLY A 48 -21.08 -17.74 26.04
C GLY A 48 -19.70 -17.07 26.11
N LEU A 49 -19.63 -15.75 25.92
CA LEU A 49 -18.38 -15.00 25.94
C LEU A 49 -18.14 -14.38 27.33
N ARG A 50 -17.05 -14.77 27.99
CA ARG A 50 -16.63 -14.21 29.30
C ARG A 50 -16.22 -12.74 29.20
N THR A 51 -15.55 -12.38 28.12
CA THR A 51 -15.08 -11.01 27.85
C THR A 51 -15.55 -10.57 26.48
N LYS A 52 -16.20 -9.40 26.42
CA LYS A 52 -16.73 -8.84 25.17
C LYS A 52 -15.81 -7.75 24.66
N MET A 53 -15.43 -7.84 23.40
CA MET A 53 -14.68 -6.81 22.70
C MET A 53 -15.48 -5.50 22.63
N ASN A 54 -14.76 -4.37 22.57
CA ASN A 54 -15.37 -3.12 22.19
C ASN A 54 -15.75 -3.15 20.69
N ARG A 55 -16.50 -2.13 20.23
CA ARG A 55 -17.00 -2.09 18.86
C ARG A 55 -15.88 -2.01 17.81
N MET A 56 -14.82 -1.23 18.08
CA MET A 56 -13.70 -1.08 17.16
C MET A 56 -12.93 -2.38 16.98
N ASP A 57 -12.60 -3.05 18.09
CA ASP A 57 -11.89 -4.33 18.08
C ASP A 57 -12.72 -5.41 17.38
N PHE A 58 -14.02 -5.43 17.61
CA PHE A 58 -14.94 -6.32 16.91
C PHE A 58 -14.92 -6.07 15.38
N GLN A 59 -15.02 -4.81 14.95
CA GLN A 59 -14.98 -4.45 13.53
C GLN A 59 -13.63 -4.81 12.90
N MET A 60 -12.52 -4.54 13.59
CA MET A 60 -11.19 -4.93 13.15
C MET A 60 -11.08 -6.45 12.98
N GLY A 61 -11.59 -7.22 13.95
CA GLY A 61 -11.65 -8.68 13.87
C GLY A 61 -12.46 -9.19 12.67
N VAL A 62 -13.62 -8.57 12.39
CA VAL A 62 -14.43 -8.88 11.20
C VAL A 62 -13.65 -8.57 9.92
N CYS A 63 -13.02 -7.40 9.82
CA CYS A 63 -12.21 -7.02 8.66
C CYS A 63 -11.07 -8.01 8.43
N LEU A 64 -10.29 -8.34 9.46
CA LEU A 64 -9.19 -9.30 9.37
C LEU A 64 -9.69 -10.70 8.99
N GLY A 65 -10.83 -11.14 9.52
CA GLY A 65 -11.46 -12.41 9.16
C GLY A 65 -11.92 -12.46 7.70
N LEU A 66 -12.48 -11.36 7.18
CA LEU A 66 -12.92 -11.25 5.78
C LEU A 66 -11.75 -11.17 4.80
N VAL A 67 -10.68 -10.45 5.16
CA VAL A 67 -9.45 -10.41 4.36
C VAL A 67 -8.75 -11.77 4.40
N GLY A 68 -8.76 -12.45 5.55
CA GLY A 68 -8.15 -13.75 5.74
C GLY A 68 -6.66 -13.74 5.34
N ASN A 69 -6.28 -14.71 4.51
CA ASN A 69 -4.91 -14.82 3.98
C ASN A 69 -4.72 -14.08 2.65
N PHE A 70 -5.65 -13.21 2.26
CA PHE A 70 -5.53 -12.47 1.01
C PHE A 70 -4.32 -11.55 1.05
N ARG A 71 -3.24 -11.96 0.37
CA ARG A 71 -2.12 -11.09 0.03
C ARG A 71 -2.50 -10.38 -1.25
N GLN A 72 -2.72 -9.07 -1.18
CA GLN A 72 -2.74 -8.30 -2.42
C GLN A 72 -1.44 -8.61 -3.17
N PRO A 73 -1.50 -9.11 -4.42
CA PRO A 73 -0.30 -9.12 -5.25
C PRO A 73 0.16 -7.67 -5.26
N ARG A 74 1.40 -7.41 -4.82
CA ARG A 74 1.99 -6.08 -4.92
C ARG A 74 1.75 -5.63 -6.34
N ARG A 75 0.88 -4.64 -6.55
CA ARG A 75 0.85 -3.93 -7.81
C ARG A 75 2.22 -3.31 -7.88
N LEU A 76 3.11 -3.89 -8.68
CA LEU A 76 4.37 -3.30 -9.08
C LEU A 76 4.07 -2.10 -9.98
N ALA A 77 3.32 -1.13 -9.47
CA ALA A 77 3.15 0.18 -10.06
C ALA A 77 4.25 1.04 -9.45
N GLY A 78 5.46 0.86 -9.95
CA GLY A 78 6.67 1.51 -9.46
C GLY A 78 7.91 0.96 -10.15
N ARG A 79 8.97 1.78 -10.19
CA ARG A 79 10.30 1.40 -10.66
C ARG A 79 10.70 0.08 -9.99
N PRO A 80 11.21 -0.93 -10.73
CA PRO A 80 11.69 -2.15 -10.12
C PRO A 80 12.72 -1.77 -9.05
N SER A 81 12.42 -2.11 -7.79
CA SER A 81 13.41 -2.02 -6.73
C SER A 81 14.44 -3.09 -7.05
N LEU A 82 15.63 -2.68 -7.48
CA LEU A 82 16.76 -3.59 -7.54
C LEU A 82 16.95 -4.15 -6.14
N SER A 83 16.91 -5.47 -6.00
CA SER A 83 17.34 -6.08 -4.74
C SER A 83 18.78 -5.61 -4.48
N ALA A 84 19.06 -5.20 -3.24
CA ALA A 84 20.39 -4.73 -2.87
C ALA A 84 21.48 -5.76 -3.23
N GLN A 85 21.11 -7.04 -3.26
CA GLN A 85 21.93 -8.16 -3.69
C GLN A 85 22.26 -8.14 -5.20
N ALA A 86 21.28 -7.99 -6.10
CA ALA A 86 21.54 -8.02 -7.55
C ALA A 86 22.45 -6.88 -8.03
N ARG A 87 22.37 -5.71 -7.37
CA ARG A 87 23.28 -4.57 -7.63
C ARG A 87 24.76 -4.92 -7.44
N LEU A 88 25.06 -5.78 -6.47
CA LEU A 88 26.43 -6.08 -6.00
C LEU A 88 27.00 -7.39 -6.57
N THR A 89 26.15 -8.33 -7.01
CA THR A 89 26.58 -9.69 -7.37
C THR A 89 26.61 -9.96 -8.88
N GLU A 90 25.89 -9.18 -9.69
CA GLU A 90 25.84 -9.40 -11.14
C GLU A 90 26.93 -8.65 -11.90
N ARG A 91 27.31 -9.15 -13.08
CA ARG A 91 28.20 -8.45 -14.01
C ARG A 91 27.43 -7.33 -14.68
N HIS A 92 27.62 -6.11 -14.18
CA HIS A 92 27.03 -4.90 -14.76
C HIS A 92 27.96 -4.31 -15.81
N PHE A 93 27.39 -3.84 -16.93
CA PHE A 93 28.11 -3.13 -17.98
C PHE A 93 27.51 -1.74 -18.18
N ILE A 94 28.36 -0.76 -18.48
CA ILE A 94 27.93 0.58 -18.81
C ILE A 94 27.69 0.70 -20.32
N GLU A 95 26.49 1.13 -20.69
CA GLU A 95 26.08 1.32 -22.07
C GLU A 95 25.75 2.80 -22.33
N GLN A 96 25.72 3.18 -23.60
CA GLN A 96 25.25 4.51 -24.02
C GLN A 96 23.82 4.41 -24.53
N LEU A 97 22.99 5.38 -24.16
CA LEU A 97 21.63 5.53 -24.69
C LEU A 97 21.67 5.95 -26.16
N ASP A 98 20.83 5.31 -26.97
CA ASP A 98 20.70 5.65 -28.38
C ASP A 98 20.15 7.07 -28.60
N GLY A 99 20.69 7.74 -29.62
CA GLY A 99 20.24 9.04 -30.10
C GLY A 99 20.47 10.19 -29.12
N ARG A 100 19.44 11.03 -28.93
CA ARG A 100 19.51 12.23 -28.07
C ARG A 100 18.96 12.03 -26.65
N LYS A 101 18.56 10.81 -26.29
CA LYS A 101 18.00 10.49 -24.97
C LYS A 101 19.06 10.70 -23.88
N ARG A 102 18.65 11.19 -22.72
CA ARG A 102 19.52 11.41 -21.55
C ARG A 102 18.83 10.89 -20.30
N LYS A 103 19.60 10.27 -19.41
CA LYS A 103 19.18 9.93 -18.04
C LYS A 103 19.88 10.84 -17.05
N VAL A 104 19.36 10.89 -15.82
CA VAL A 104 19.99 11.59 -14.71
C VAL A 104 20.80 10.58 -13.90
N CYS A 105 22.05 10.92 -13.58
CA CYS A 105 22.84 10.09 -12.70
C CYS A 105 22.20 10.01 -11.30
N VAL A 106 22.06 8.81 -10.74
CA VAL A 106 21.47 8.67 -9.40
C VAL A 106 22.32 9.33 -8.33
N ILE A 107 23.66 9.30 -8.47
CA ILE A 107 24.61 9.84 -7.49
C ILE A 107 24.80 11.34 -7.68
N CYS A 108 25.41 11.79 -8.79
CA CYS A 108 25.78 13.20 -8.96
C CYS A 108 24.70 14.07 -9.62
N LYS A 109 23.52 13.51 -9.91
CA LYS A 109 22.37 14.19 -10.57
C LYS A 109 22.67 14.86 -11.92
N SER A 110 23.81 14.59 -12.53
CA SER A 110 24.18 15.13 -13.84
C SER A 110 23.36 14.48 -14.96
N LYS A 111 23.03 15.26 -16.01
CA LYS A 111 22.37 14.74 -17.23
C LYS A 111 23.41 14.04 -18.10
N ILE A 112 23.25 12.74 -18.28
CA ILE A 112 24.21 11.85 -18.94
C ILE A 112 23.54 10.97 -19.98
N ARG A 113 24.36 10.38 -20.85
CA ARG A 113 23.93 9.36 -21.81
C ARG A 113 24.32 7.94 -21.41
N SER A 114 25.15 7.80 -20.38
CA SER A 114 25.55 6.50 -19.87
C SER A 114 24.52 5.92 -18.90
N TRP A 115 24.28 4.62 -18.98
CA TRP A 115 23.36 3.90 -18.12
C TRP A 115 23.78 2.45 -17.95
N CYS A 116 23.28 1.80 -16.91
CA CYS A 116 23.43 0.36 -16.71
C CYS A 116 22.15 -0.33 -17.19
N ALA A 117 22.25 -1.19 -18.21
CA ALA A 117 21.11 -1.88 -18.79
C ALA A 117 20.48 -2.88 -17.80
N SER A 118 21.31 -3.67 -17.12
CA SER A 118 20.90 -4.64 -16.09
C SER A 118 20.13 -3.97 -14.93
N CYS A 119 20.51 -2.76 -14.55
CA CYS A 119 19.86 -2.01 -13.46
C CYS A 119 18.75 -1.05 -13.92
N GLY A 120 18.72 -0.68 -15.20
CA GLY A 120 17.79 0.32 -15.71
C GLY A 120 18.11 1.77 -15.31
N ILE A 121 19.28 2.05 -14.73
CA ILE A 121 19.62 3.31 -14.06
C ILE A 121 20.65 4.13 -14.85
N GLY A 122 20.53 5.46 -14.84
CA GLY A 122 21.58 6.35 -15.34
C GLY A 122 22.75 6.45 -14.34
N LEU A 123 23.97 6.15 -14.80
CA LEU A 123 25.20 6.24 -14.01
C LEU A 123 26.33 6.84 -14.85
N CYS A 124 27.04 7.82 -14.31
CA CYS A 124 28.28 8.33 -14.92
C CYS A 124 29.37 7.25 -14.82
N LEU A 125 30.39 7.30 -15.69
CA LEU A 125 31.55 6.41 -15.60
C LEU A 125 32.18 6.38 -14.19
N LYS A 126 32.36 7.57 -13.58
CA LYS A 126 32.89 7.70 -12.20
C LYS A 126 31.98 7.10 -11.13
N CYS A 127 30.66 7.23 -11.32
CA CYS A 127 29.64 6.79 -10.36
C CYS A 127 29.24 5.32 -10.54
N PHE A 128 29.64 4.69 -11.65
CA PHE A 128 29.29 3.31 -11.98
C PHE A 128 29.96 2.33 -11.01
N VAL A 129 31.28 2.45 -10.83
CA VAL A 129 32.06 1.57 -9.96
C VAL A 129 31.59 1.70 -8.52
N THR A 130 31.44 2.93 -8.03
CA THR A 130 30.96 3.18 -6.67
C THR A 130 29.59 2.52 -6.48
N PHE A 131 28.64 2.78 -7.36
CA PHE A 131 27.28 2.23 -7.29
C PHE A 131 27.21 0.69 -7.35
N HIS A 132 28.17 -0.01 -7.97
CA HIS A 132 28.16 -1.47 -8.07
C HIS A 132 29.07 -2.19 -7.07
N THR A 133 29.88 -1.46 -6.31
CA THR A 133 30.88 -2.04 -5.40
C THR A 133 30.55 -1.79 -3.92
N THR A 134 30.00 -0.63 -3.57
CA THR A 134 29.80 -0.26 -2.14
C THR A 134 28.44 -0.74 -1.62
N ARG A 135 28.41 -1.47 -0.50
CA ARG A 135 27.16 -1.99 0.12
C ARG A 135 26.28 -0.89 0.71
N GLN A 136 26.88 0.16 1.27
CA GLN A 136 26.19 1.28 1.88
C GLN A 136 26.11 2.44 0.89
N PHE A 137 24.93 2.66 0.33
CA PHE A 137 24.54 3.96 -0.21
C PHE A 137 23.26 4.34 0.53
N GLU A 138 23.41 5.24 1.49
CA GLU A 138 22.27 5.93 2.10
C GLU A 138 21.81 7.00 1.11
N GLU A 139 20.48 7.11 0.94
CA GLU A 139 19.81 8.12 0.11
C GLU A 139 19.97 9.53 0.67
#